data_AF-A0A1C0SPM6-F1
#
_entry.id   AF-A0A1C0SPM6-F1
#
_cell.length_a   1.000
_cell.length_b   1.000
_cell.length_c   1.000
_cell.angle_alpha   90.00
_cell.angle_beta   90.00
_cell.angle_gamma   90.00
#
_symmetry.space_group_name_H-M   'P 1'
#
loop_
_entity.id
_entity.type
_entity.pdbx_description
1 polymer ?
#
loop_
_entity_poly.entity_id
_entity_poly.type
_entity_poly.pdbx_seq_one_letter_code
_entity_poly.pdbx_strand_id
1 'polypeptide(L)' 'MKSLPLFDTSRLALIKAEREALLKRLQRVRMDAHSRIRVQQKVALLTAEQVRLELALDGVVRR' A
#
# COMPACT_ATOMS: atom_id res chain seq x y z
N MET A 1 16.18 -7.95 -20.31
CA MET A 1 15.15 -7.31 -19.47
C MET A 1 14.81 -8.31 -18.36
N LYS A 2 15.31 -8.11 -17.14
CA LYS A 2 14.93 -8.94 -15.98
C LYS A 2 13.45 -8.70 -15.72
N SER A 3 12.62 -9.64 -16.15
CA SER A 3 11.22 -9.74 -15.75
C SER A 3 11.20 -9.71 -14.22
N LEU A 4 10.66 -8.63 -13.65
CA LEU A 4 10.31 -8.60 -12.23
C LEU A 4 9.43 -9.82 -11.97
N PRO A 5 9.53 -10.50 -10.82
CA PRO A 5 8.55 -11.53 -10.49
C PRO A 5 7.17 -10.85 -10.54
N LEU A 6 6.35 -11.22 -11.54
CA LEU A 6 5.02 -10.64 -11.83
C LEU A 6 4.14 -10.52 -10.57
N PHE A 7 4.42 -11.37 -9.58
CA PHE A 7 3.83 -11.38 -8.25
C PHE A 7 4.07 -10.08 -7.46
N ASP A 8 5.28 -9.52 -7.46
CA ASP A 8 5.60 -8.34 -6.63
C ASP A 8 5.01 -7.06 -7.20
N THR A 9 4.95 -6.92 -8.53
CA THR A 9 4.31 -5.77 -9.19
C THR A 9 2.79 -5.79 -9.04
N SER A 10 2.17 -6.97 -9.16
CA SER A 10 0.73 -7.13 -8.96
C SER A 10 0.33 -6.88 -7.51
N ARG A 11 1.14 -7.37 -6.56
CA ARG A 11 0.96 -7.11 -5.13
C ARG A 11 1.11 -5.63 -4.79
N LEU A 12 2.11 -4.96 -5.36
CA LEU A 12 2.30 -3.52 -5.19
C LEU A 12 1.08 -2.72 -5.71
N ALA A 13 0.53 -3.11 -6.86
CA ALA A 13 -0.66 -2.47 -7.42
C ALA A 13 -1.89 -2.66 -6.50
N LEU A 14 -2.09 -3.86 -5.94
CA LEU A 14 -3.17 -4.13 -5.00
C LEU A 14 -3.04 -3.30 -3.71
N ILE A 15 -1.85 -3.21 -3.14
CA ILE A 15 -1.59 -2.42 -1.92
C ILE A 15 -1.87 -0.93 -2.17
N LYS A 16 -1.44 -0.41 -3.32
CA LYS A 16 -1.71 0.99 -3.72
C LYS A 16 -3.22 1.24 -3.84
N ALA A 17 -3.95 0.34 -4.49
CA ALA A 17 -5.40 0.46 -4.65
C ALA A 17 -6.13 0.40 -3.30
N GLU A 18 -5.77 -0.52 -2.41
CA GLU A 18 -6.37 -0.63 -1.08
C GLU A 18 -6.09 0.61 -0.23
N ARG A 19 -4.84 1.12 -0.25
CA ARG A 19 -4.46 2.36 0.43
C ARG A 19 -5.30 3.55 -0.05
N GLU A 20 -5.45 3.70 -1.36
CA GLU A 20 -6.25 4.78 -1.94
C GLU A 20 -7.73 4.68 -1.55
N ALA A 21 -8.31 3.48 -1.57
CA ALA A 21 -9.68 3.25 -1.15
C ALA A 21 -9.91 3.65 0.32
N LEU A 22 -8.98 3.29 1.22
CA LEU A 22 -9.05 3.67 2.63
C LEU A 22 -8.91 5.19 2.84
N LEU A 23 -8.03 5.86 2.09
CA LEU A 23 -7.90 7.32 2.12
C LEU A 23 -9.17 8.02 1.64
N LYS A 24 -9.77 7.55 0.54
CA LYS A 24 -11.07 8.04 0.06
C LYS A 24 -12.16 7.85 1.12
N ARG A 25 -12.16 6.71 1.81
CA ARG A 25 -13.10 6.42 2.90
C ARG A 25 -12.93 7.38 4.08
N LEU A 26 -11.69 7.70 4.47
CA LEU A 26 -11.39 8.69 5.53
C LEU A 26 -11.91 10.10 5.19
N GLN A 27 -11.85 10.48 3.90
CA GLN A 27 -12.31 11.80 3.45
C GLN A 27 -13.83 11.89 3.29
N ARG A 28 -14.50 10.83 2.84
CA ARG A 28 -15.91 10.87 2.43
C ARG A 28 -16.89 10.48 3.53
N VAL A 29 -16.48 9.63 4.47
CA VAL A 29 -17.40 9.04 5.46
C VAL A 29 -17.21 9.72 6.82
N ARG A 30 -18.30 10.24 7.40
CA ARG A 30 -18.32 10.55 8.83
C ARG A 30 -18.24 9.24 9.58
N MET A 31 -17.13 9.03 10.27
CA MET A 31 -16.82 7.84 11.04
C MET A 31 -16.46 8.24 12.47
N ASP A 32 -16.79 7.37 13.42
CA ASP A 32 -16.41 7.55 14.81
C ASP A 32 -14.88 7.53 14.97
N ALA A 33 -14.40 8.09 16.08
CA ALA A 33 -12.97 8.26 16.34
C ALA A 33 -12.21 6.92 16.30
N HIS A 34 -12.78 5.84 16.86
CA HIS A 34 -12.12 4.54 16.89
C HIS A 34 -12.03 3.92 15.49
N SER A 35 -13.09 4.02 14.70
CA SER A 35 -13.07 3.55 13.31
C SER A 35 -12.08 4.35 12.46
N ARG A 36 -11.98 5.66 12.68
CA ARG A 36 -10.98 6.50 12.02
C ARG A 36 -9.55 6.06 12.36
N ILE A 37 -9.26 5.83 13.63
CA ILE A 37 -7.95 5.36 14.10
C ILE A 37 -7.59 4.01 13.46
N ARG A 38 -8.54 3.05 13.44
CA ARG A 38 -8.31 1.74 12.81
C ARG A 38 -7.99 1.86 11.32
N VAL A 39 -8.72 2.70 10.59
CA VAL A 39 -8.48 2.92 9.16
C VAL A 39 -7.13 3.61 8.93
N GLN A 40 -6.76 4.59 9.76
CA GLN A 40 -5.45 5.24 9.70
C GLN A 40 -4.30 4.27 10.00
N GLN A 41 -4.43 3.41 11.01
CA GLN A 41 -3.46 2.35 11.29
C GLN A 41 -3.30 1.41 10.09
N LYS A 42 -4.41 1.00 9.46
CA LYS A 42 -4.37 0.15 8.29
C LYS A 42 -3.67 0.82 7.10
N VAL A 43 -3.91 2.12 6.89
CA VAL A 43 -3.19 2.92 5.87
C VAL A 43 -1.68 2.98 6.16
N ALA A 44 -1.28 3.14 7.43
CA ALA A 44 0.12 3.16 7.82
C ALA A 44 0.82 1.81 7.54
N LEU A 45 0.16 0.69 7.89
CA LEU A 45 0.67 -0.65 7.60
C LEU A 45 0.84 -0.91 6.10
N LEU A 46 -0.17 -0.55 5.29
CA LEU A 46 -0.10 -0.68 3.83
C LEU A 46 1.01 0.20 3.24
N THR A 47 1.22 1.40 3.79
CA THR A 47 2.31 2.29 3.35
C THR A 47 3.68 1.66 3.65
N ALA A 48 3.85 1.05 4.82
CA ALA A 48 5.08 0.34 5.15
C ALA A 48 5.33 -0.88 4.24
N GLU A 49 4.28 -1.66 3.93
CA GLU A 49 4.40 -2.78 2.99
C GLU A 49 4.74 -2.30 1.58
N GLN A 50 4.12 -1.20 1.13
CA GLN A 50 4.43 -0.57 -0.16
C GLN A 50 5.91 -0.17 -0.26
N VAL A 51 6.44 0.55 0.74
CA VAL A 51 7.85 0.98 0.76
C VAL A 51 8.79 -0.23 0.77
N ARG A 52 8.47 -1.27 1.55
CA ARG A 52 9.27 -2.51 1.58
C ARG A 52 9.33 -3.18 0.21
N LEU A 53 8.21 -3.27 -0.49
CA LEU A 53 8.15 -3.85 -1.84
C LEU A 53 8.87 -2.96 -2.86
N GLU A 54 8.68 -1.64 -2.80
CA GLU A 54 9.36 -0.71 -3.71
C GLU A 54 10.89 -0.76 -3.54
N LEU A 55 11.38 -0.85 -2.30
CA LEU A 55 12.81 -1.04 -2.02
C LEU A 55 13.33 -2.39 -2.51
N ALA A 56 12.56 -3.46 -2.34
CA ALA A 56 12.92 -4.77 -2.87
C ALA A 56 13.00 -4.76 -4.41
N LEU A 57 12.06 -4.08 -5.08
CA LEU A 57 12.05 -3.95 -6.52
C LEU A 57 13.21 -3.08 -7.03
N ASP A 58 13.51 -1.94 -6.39
CA ASP A 58 14.67 -1.11 -6.77
C ASP A 58 16.00 -1.85 -6.54
N GLY A 59 16.12 -2.59 -5.44
CA GLY A 59 17.28 -3.43 -5.15
C GLY A 59 17.47 -4.58 -6.14
N VAL A 60 16.39 -5.12 -6.71
CA VAL A 60 16.43 -6.14 -7.77
C VAL A 60 16.81 -5.54 -9.13
N VAL A 61 16.39 -4.30 -9.42
CA VAL A 61 16.71 -3.61 -10.69
C VAL A 61 18.18 -3.18 -10.76
N ARG A 62 18.82 -2.87 -9.63
CA ARG A 62 20.23 -2.43 -9.59
C ARG A 62 21.28 -3.56 -9.51
N ARG A 63 20.88 -4.84 -9.43
CA ARG A 63 21.77 -6.02 -9.47
C ARG A 63 21.68 -6.75 -10.80
#